data_AF-A0A1G0LK13-F1
#
_entry.id   AF-A0A1G0LK13-F1
#
_cell.length_a   1.000
_cell.length_b   1.000
_cell.length_c   1.000
_cell.angle_alpha   90.00
_cell.angle_beta   90.00
_cell.angle_gamma   90.00
#
_symmetry.space_group_name_H-M   'P 1'
#
loop_
_entity.id
_entity.type
_entity.pdbx_description
1 polymer ?
#
loop_
_entity_poly.entity_id
_entity_poly.type
_entity_poly.pdbx_seq_one_letter_code
_entity_poly.pdbx_strand_id
1 'polypeptide(L)'
;MLFKSRSKERRHGTLLEYPQDGDQRCFNCGGECCRSFTDVELTWEEYERLRELGASRLQLSLTGPHRLMIDYNCEFLRDGRCSIYEARPEICRRFTCIDSY
;
A
#
# COMPACT_ATOMS: atom_id res chain seq x y z
N MET A 1 18.33 34.15 8.17
CA MET A 1 17.35 34.24 7.07
C MET A 1 17.03 32.83 6.59
N LEU A 2 15.74 32.52 6.42
CA LEU A 2 15.15 31.45 5.60
C LEU A 2 15.30 29.99 6.08
N PHE A 3 14.51 29.60 7.08
CA PHE A 3 13.99 28.23 7.15
C PHE A 3 12.94 28.07 6.05
N LYS A 4 13.32 27.41 4.94
CA LYS A 4 12.38 26.94 3.91
C LYS A 4 11.39 26.00 4.59
N SER A 5 10.20 26.50 4.93
CA SER A 5 9.05 25.66 5.25
C SER A 5 8.76 24.82 4.02
N ARG A 6 9.20 23.56 4.03
CA ARG A 6 8.74 22.53 3.10
C ARG A 6 7.23 22.45 3.25
N SER A 7 6.51 23.13 2.37
CA SER A 7 5.07 22.95 2.20
C SER A 7 4.83 21.46 2.07
N LYS A 8 4.16 20.86 3.06
CA LYS A 8 3.64 19.50 2.94
C LYS A 8 2.61 19.55 1.83
N GLU A 9 3.03 19.29 0.59
CA GLU A 9 2.13 18.92 -0.49
C GLU A 9 1.23 17.81 0.06
N ARG A 10 -0.05 18.14 0.24
CA ARG A 10 -1.05 17.17 0.69
C ARG A 10 -1.26 16.25 -0.51
N ARG A 11 -0.60 15.09 -0.48
CA ARG A 11 -0.86 14.01 -1.42
C ARG A 11 -2.14 13.32 -0.97
N HIS A 12 -3.16 13.36 -1.80
CA HIS A 12 -4.42 12.70 -1.51
C HIS A 12 -4.31 11.27 -2.05
N GLY A 13 -4.42 10.30 -1.14
CA GLY A 13 -4.56 8.89 -1.49
C GLY A 13 -5.97 8.64 -2.04
N THR A 14 -6.06 8.23 -3.30
CA THR A 14 -7.34 7.84 -3.92
C THR A 14 -7.32 6.35 -4.20
N LEU A 15 -8.41 5.66 -3.83
CA LEU A 15 -8.64 4.27 -4.21
C LEU A 15 -9.39 4.25 -5.54
N LEU A 16 -8.76 3.71 -6.58
CA LEU A 16 -9.38 3.55 -7.89
C LEU A 16 -10.37 2.37 -7.89
N GLU A 17 -11.30 2.39 -8.85
CA GLU A 17 -12.20 1.25 -9.10
C GLU A 17 -11.45 0.03 -9.66
N TYR A 18 -10.40 0.27 -10.47
CA TYR A 18 -9.59 -0.77 -11.11
C TYR A 18 -8.12 -0.70 -10.69
N PRO A 19 -7.40 -1.83 -10.59
CA PRO A 19 -5.97 -1.83 -10.27
C PRO A 19 -5.19 -1.11 -11.37
N GLN A 20 -4.31 -0.19 -10.98
CA GLN A 20 -3.37 0.44 -11.90
C GLN A 20 -1.94 0.13 -11.49
N ASP A 21 -1.26 -0.62 -12.33
CA ASP A 21 0.18 -0.79 -12.22
C ASP A 21 0.88 0.40 -12.87
N GLY A 22 1.91 0.88 -12.19
CA GLY A 22 2.59 2.11 -12.56
C GLY A 22 3.84 2.23 -11.72
N ASP A 23 4.97 1.84 -12.28
CA ASP A 23 6.26 1.78 -11.58
C ASP A 23 6.61 3.13 -10.95
N GLN A 24 6.27 4.20 -11.66
CA GLN A 24 6.55 5.57 -11.24
C GLN A 24 5.70 6.02 -10.06
N ARG A 25 4.50 5.47 -9.86
CA ARG A 25 3.61 5.94 -8.79
C ARG A 25 4.07 5.47 -7.41
N CYS A 26 4.58 4.25 -7.27
CA CYS A 26 5.13 3.82 -5.98
C CYS A 26 6.38 4.64 -5.60
N PHE A 27 7.23 4.97 -6.59
CA PHE A 27 8.37 5.85 -6.38
C PHE A 27 7.95 7.28 -5.99
N ASN A 28 6.99 7.87 -6.70
CA ASN A 28 6.55 9.24 -6.43
C ASN A 28 5.76 9.35 -5.12
N CYS A 29 4.94 8.34 -4.80
CA CYS A 29 4.07 8.32 -3.62
C CYS A 29 4.88 8.17 -2.33
N GLY A 30 6.09 7.60 -2.35
CA GLY A 30 6.98 7.53 -1.17
C GLY A 30 6.45 6.64 -0.04
N GLY A 31 5.62 5.65 -0.38
CA GLY A 31 5.05 4.71 0.57
C GLY A 31 3.78 5.18 1.28
N GLU A 32 3.18 6.30 0.85
CA GLU A 32 1.92 6.79 1.43
C GLU A 32 0.79 5.75 1.31
N CYS A 33 0.78 4.92 0.25
CA CYS A 33 -0.14 3.80 0.12
C CYS A 33 -0.04 2.83 1.30
N CYS A 34 1.18 2.44 1.67
CA CYS A 34 1.47 1.55 2.80
C CYS A 34 1.15 2.18 4.17
N ARG A 35 0.97 3.50 4.22
CA ARG A 35 0.65 4.28 5.42
C ARG A 35 -0.79 4.77 5.46
N SER A 36 -1.60 4.44 4.46
CA SER A 36 -2.99 4.91 4.36
C SER A 36 -4.00 3.90 4.89
N PHE A 37 -3.62 2.62 4.97
CA PHE A 37 -4.52 1.53 5.34
C PHE A 37 -4.19 0.97 6.72
N THR A 38 -5.22 0.63 7.48
CA THR A 38 -5.14 -0.21 8.70
C THR A 38 -5.09 -1.68 8.34
N ASP A 39 -5.88 -2.07 7.35
CA ASP A 39 -6.01 -3.44 6.86
C ASP A 39 -6.43 -3.40 5.39
N VAL A 40 -6.10 -4.47 4.67
CA VAL A 40 -6.55 -4.68 3.29
C VAL A 40 -7.15 -6.08 3.19
N GLU A 41 -8.28 -6.16 2.50
CA GLU A 41 -8.90 -7.44 2.17
C GLU A 41 -8.11 -8.14 1.05
N LEU A 42 -8.00 -9.45 1.19
CA LEU A 42 -7.23 -10.32 0.32
C LEU A 42 -8.11 -11.47 -0.17
N THR A 43 -7.89 -11.82 -1.43
CA THR A 43 -8.28 -13.12 -1.98
C THR A 43 -7.40 -14.23 -1.42
N TRP A 44 -7.83 -15.48 -1.58
CA TRP A 44 -7.05 -16.64 -1.16
C TRP A 44 -5.65 -16.68 -1.83
N GLU A 45 -5.59 -16.40 -3.14
CA GLU A 45 -4.33 -16.38 -3.90
C GLU A 45 -3.37 -15.28 -3.42
N GLU A 46 -3.87 -14.12 -3.00
CA GLU A 46 -3.05 -13.06 -2.41
C GLU A 46 -2.57 -13.41 -1.01
N TYR A 47 -3.44 -14.03 -0.21
CA TYR A 47 -3.10 -14.51 1.12
C TYR A 47 -1.95 -15.52 1.05
N GLU A 48 -2.04 -16.53 0.18
CA GLU A 48 -0.97 -17.52 0.02
C GLU A 48 0.33 -16.88 -0.47
N ARG A 49 0.29 -16.03 -1.49
CA ARG A 49 1.48 -15.31 -1.97
C ARG A 49 2.14 -14.49 -0.87
N LEU A 50 1.36 -13.72 -0.11
CA LEU A 50 1.90 -12.92 1.00
C LEU A 50 2.47 -13.81 2.11
N ARG A 51 1.85 -14.96 2.37
CA ARG A 51 2.33 -15.93 3.36
C ARG A 51 3.68 -16.51 2.95
N GLU A 52 3.85 -16.85 1.67
CA GLU A 52 5.12 -17.32 1.10
C GLU A 52 6.22 -16.25 1.14
N LEU A 53 5.84 -14.99 0.95
CA LEU A 53 6.74 -13.83 1.07
C LEU A 53 7.10 -13.49 2.53
N GLY A 54 6.54 -14.21 3.51
CA GLY A 54 6.85 -14.06 4.92
C GLY A 54 6.06 -12.96 5.63
N ALA A 55 4.86 -12.62 5.14
CA ALA A 55 3.99 -11.67 5.83
C ALA A 55 3.66 -12.17 7.25
N SER A 56 4.01 -11.36 8.24
CA SER A 56 3.82 -11.67 9.66
C SER A 56 2.41 -11.33 10.17
N ARG A 57 1.71 -10.42 9.47
CA ARG A 57 0.44 -9.83 9.92
C ARG A 57 -0.78 -10.28 9.12
N LEU A 58 -0.78 -11.53 8.67
CA LEU A 58 -1.89 -12.11 7.92
C LEU A 58 -2.98 -12.65 8.84
N GLN A 59 -4.22 -12.25 8.58
CA GLN A 59 -5.41 -12.70 9.30
C GLN A 59 -6.24 -13.60 8.40
N LEU A 60 -6.31 -14.88 8.76
CA LEU A 60 -7.15 -15.86 8.09
C LEU A 60 -8.57 -15.80 8.64
N SER A 61 -9.55 -15.52 7.79
CA SER A 61 -10.97 -15.62 8.12
C SER A 61 -11.57 -16.92 7.57
N LEU A 62 -12.39 -17.61 8.36
CA LEU A 62 -13.09 -18.85 7.95
C LEU A 62 -14.47 -18.58 7.35
N THR A 63 -15.03 -17.40 7.61
CA THR A 63 -16.41 -17.02 7.26
C THR A 63 -16.49 -15.69 6.52
N GLY A 64 -15.36 -15.03 6.28
CA GLY A 64 -15.28 -13.73 5.61
C GLY A 64 -13.99 -13.55 4.82
N PRO A 65 -13.70 -12.34 4.33
CA PRO A 65 -12.49 -12.07 3.56
C PRO A 65 -11.23 -12.23 4.42
N HIS A 66 -10.16 -12.75 3.83
CA HIS A 66 -8.83 -12.75 4.44
C HIS A 66 -8.31 -11.32 4.48
N ARG A 67 -7.45 -11.00 5.46
CA ARG A 67 -6.95 -9.64 5.61
C ARG A 67 -5.46 -9.61 5.89
N LEU A 68 -4.77 -8.60 5.36
CA LEU A 68 -3.44 -8.23 5.80
C LEU A 68 -3.56 -7.02 6.71
N MET A 69 -3.11 -7.16 7.96
CA MET A 69 -3.08 -6.08 8.92
C MET A 69 -1.82 -5.22 8.68
N ILE A 70 -2.04 -3.98 8.28
CA ILE A 70 -0.98 -3.01 7.96
C ILE A 70 -0.73 -2.08 9.16
N ASP A 71 -1.81 -1.63 9.81
CA ASP A 71 -1.79 -0.67 10.92
C ASP A 71 -0.96 0.58 10.59
N TYR A 72 -1.18 1.16 9.40
CA TYR A 72 -0.43 2.29 8.84
C TYR A 72 1.09 2.07 8.70
N ASN A 73 1.59 0.85 8.90
CA ASN A 73 2.99 0.50 8.82
C ASN A 73 3.18 -0.88 8.17
N CYS A 74 3.06 -0.91 6.84
CA CYS A 74 3.25 -2.14 6.08
C CYS A 74 4.67 -2.68 6.28
N GLU A 75 4.78 -3.96 6.64
CA GLU A 75 6.06 -4.65 6.86
C GLU A 75 6.94 -4.73 5.60
N PHE A 76 6.31 -4.64 4.42
CA PHE A 76 6.96 -4.62 3.12
C PHE A 76 7.41 -3.22 2.67
N LEU A 77 7.17 -2.17 3.46
CA LEU A 77 7.64 -0.83 3.14
C LEU A 77 9.14 -0.71 3.46
N ARG A 78 9.96 -0.56 2.43
CA ARG A 78 11.42 -0.36 2.52
C ARG A 78 11.82 0.89 1.73
N ASP A 79 12.51 1.82 2.38
CA ASP A 79 13.00 3.06 1.75
C ASP A 79 11.92 3.85 0.98
N GLY A 80 10.69 3.88 1.50
CA GLY A 80 9.56 4.55 0.86
C GLY A 80 8.99 3.81 -0.36
N ARG A 81 9.34 2.53 -0.56
CA ARG A 81 8.87 1.69 -1.65
C ARG A 81 8.34 0.35 -1.13
N CYS A 82 7.40 -0.24 -1.85
CA CYS A 82 6.93 -1.58 -1.55
C CYS A 82 7.95 -2.61 -2.06
N SER A 83 8.49 -3.45 -1.17
CA SER A 83 9.47 -4.49 -1.54
C SER A 83 8.86 -5.63 -2.34
N ILE A 84 7.54 -5.80 -2.28
CA ILE A 84 6.78 -6.85 -2.97
C ILE A 84 5.99 -6.28 -4.15
N TYR A 85 6.56 -5.32 -4.90
CA TYR A 85 5.83 -4.57 -5.92
C TYR A 85 5.03 -5.46 -6.90
N GLU A 86 5.61 -6.55 -7.38
CA GLU A 86 4.95 -7.51 -8.29
C GLU A 86 3.87 -8.37 -7.61
N ALA A 87 3.98 -8.57 -6.30
CA ALA A 87 3.05 -9.37 -5.50
C ALA A 87 2.10 -8.50 -4.67
N ARG A 88 2.00 -7.20 -4.98
CA ARG A 88 1.04 -6.29 -4.32
C ARG A 88 -0.38 -6.81 -4.49
N PRO A 89 -1.18 -6.83 -3.41
CA PRO A 89 -2.60 -7.10 -3.49
C PRO A 89 -3.33 -6.09 -4.39
N GLU A 90 -4.46 -6.48 -4.94
CA GLU A 90 -5.31 -5.66 -5.80
C GLU A 90 -5.67 -4.33 -5.14
N ILE A 91 -6.02 -4.33 -3.86
CA ILE A 91 -6.31 -3.09 -3.11
C ILE A 91 -5.08 -2.16 -3.10
N CYS A 92 -3.88 -2.72 -2.92
CA CYS A 92 -2.64 -1.94 -2.97
C CYS A 92 -2.32 -1.44 -4.39
N ARG A 93 -2.75 -2.14 -5.45
CA ARG A 93 -2.63 -1.70 -6.85
C ARG A 93 -3.68 -0.65 -7.24
N ARG A 94 -4.84 -0.65 -6.57
CA ARG A 94 -5.90 0.34 -6.77
C ARG A 94 -5.57 1.67 -6.12
N PHE A 95 -4.75 1.68 -5.08
CA PHE A 95 -4.34 2.92 -4.44
C PHE A 95 -3.38 3.72 -5.33
N THR A 96 -3.73 4.99 -5.56
CA THR A 96 -2.89 5.94 -6.28
C THR A 96 -2.72 7.22 -5.46
N CYS A 97 -1.51 7.77 -5.46
CA CYS A 97 -1.28 9.16 -5.07
C CYS A 97 -1.58 10.04 -6.29
N ILE A 98 -2.58 10.92 -6.20
CA ILE A 98 -2.79 11.98 -7.19
C ILE A 98 -2.16 13.24 -6.61
N ASP A 99 -1.26 13.87 -7.36
CA ASP A 99 -0.78 15.20 -7.03
C ASP A 99 -1.92 16.19 -7.31
N SER A 100 -2.50 16.76 -6.26
CA SER A 100 -3.48 17.85 -6.38
C SER A 100 -2.77 19.06 -6.97
N TYR A 101 -3.11 19.42 -8.21
CA TYR A 101 -2.59 20.58 -8.94
C TYR A 101 -3.16 21.90 -8.41
#